data_AF-A0A7S4QYJ5-F1
#
_entry.id   AF-A0A7S4QYJ5-F1
#
_cell.length_a   1.000
_cell.length_b   1.000
_cell.length_c   1.000
_cell.angle_alpha   90.00
_cell.angle_beta   90.00
_cell.angle_gamma   90.00
#
_symmetry.space_group_name_H-M   'P 1'
#
loop_
_entity.id
_entity.type
_entity.pdbx_description
1 polymer ?
#
loop_
_entity_poly.entity_id
_entity_poly.type
_entity_poly.pdbx_seq_one_letter_code
_entity_poly.pdbx_strand_id
1 'polypeptide(L)'
;AQVIWPRGGAPRARAPWRPACLPLMPSGHILLNVAPIACGLSGLLGAGRLVLEVGADDPELLGCAGLAAWFSLGLLCAGLAIVLDRPGLYCKRRDGTLPSIVWLYLGGWLLVYRGWLFFKWLLPLCGLRFKAGDCEFDLVAPRLLLGRLLWKLPELEGVPKVEMVIDLTCEWSEPWALRSVRRYIAVPVVDTTRPTVKQTAFAARQAVRFLRNPHAGSVYVHCANGYGRSAVVAAAVLLMDGSCRTPREAKAAIVKARPVATLRERQQKKTCEAITHMEILEAIAQGGDANWSETESFLDYSDDEDDDSDQS
;
A
#
# COMPACT_ATOMS: atom_id res chain seq x y z
N ALA A 1 -71.54 -46.80 -3.27
CA ALA A 1 -71.75 -45.50 -3.94
C ALA A 1 -70.77 -44.50 -3.33
N GLN A 2 -69.81 -44.00 -4.11
CA GLN A 2 -68.72 -43.15 -3.61
C GLN A 2 -69.24 -41.79 -3.17
N VAL A 3 -68.89 -41.43 -1.93
CA VAL A 3 -69.22 -40.15 -1.28
C VAL A 3 -68.24 -39.08 -1.76
N ILE A 4 -68.80 -38.01 -2.32
CA ILE A 4 -68.09 -36.81 -2.77
C ILE A 4 -67.62 -36.02 -1.54
N TRP A 5 -66.31 -35.86 -1.37
CA TRP A 5 -65.74 -34.94 -0.38
C TRP A 5 -65.59 -33.53 -0.96
N PRO A 6 -65.99 -32.47 -0.25
CA PRO A 6 -65.75 -31.10 -0.67
C PRO A 6 -64.27 -30.76 -0.55
N ARG A 7 -63.71 -30.09 -1.57
CA ARG A 7 -62.33 -29.57 -1.58
C ARG A 7 -62.15 -28.57 -0.43
N GLY A 8 -61.55 -29.01 0.65
CA GLY A 8 -61.09 -28.15 1.74
C GLY A 8 -60.05 -27.16 1.23
N GLY A 9 -60.29 -25.86 1.48
CA GLY A 9 -59.32 -24.80 1.22
C GLY A 9 -58.06 -25.02 2.05
N ALA A 10 -56.91 -25.09 1.37
CA ALA A 10 -55.61 -25.15 2.04
C ALA A 10 -55.41 -23.87 2.88
N PRO A 11 -54.99 -23.97 4.15
CA PRO A 11 -54.64 -22.80 4.95
C PRO A 11 -53.41 -22.12 4.32
N ARG A 12 -53.51 -20.80 4.11
CA ARG A 12 -52.38 -19.96 3.68
C ARG A 12 -51.20 -20.20 4.61
N ALA A 13 -50.12 -20.78 4.09
CA ALA A 13 -48.87 -20.90 4.81
C ALA A 13 -48.43 -19.49 5.25
N ARG A 14 -48.36 -19.26 6.56
CA ARG A 14 -47.75 -18.05 7.12
C ARG A 14 -46.29 -18.04 6.66
N ALA A 15 -45.89 -16.95 6.02
CA ALA A 15 -44.50 -16.74 5.64
C ALA A 15 -43.59 -16.96 6.86
N PRO A 16 -42.45 -17.66 6.73
CA PRO A 16 -41.53 -17.83 7.84
C PRO A 16 -41.10 -16.45 8.33
N TRP A 17 -41.25 -16.26 9.64
CA TRP A 17 -40.76 -15.12 10.40
C TRP A 17 -39.32 -14.81 9.95
N ARG A 18 -39.12 -13.70 9.22
CA ARG A 18 -37.78 -13.17 9.00
C ARG A 18 -37.31 -12.62 10.35
N PRO A 19 -36.21 -13.10 10.93
CA PRO A 19 -35.68 -12.45 12.11
C PRO A 19 -35.44 -10.99 11.75
N ALA A 20 -35.99 -10.09 12.58
CA ALA A 20 -35.73 -8.66 12.49
C ALA A 20 -34.22 -8.49 12.31
N CYS A 21 -33.83 -7.79 11.24
CA CYS A 21 -32.45 -7.46 10.97
C CYS A 21 -31.84 -6.88 12.25
N LEU A 22 -31.02 -7.67 12.95
CA LEU A 22 -30.05 -7.08 13.87
C LEU A 22 -29.30 -6.02 13.07
N PRO A 23 -29.02 -4.83 13.65
CA PRO A 23 -28.24 -3.83 12.96
C PRO A 23 -26.95 -4.51 12.50
N LEU A 24 -26.75 -4.54 11.18
CA LEU A 24 -25.58 -5.10 10.52
C LEU A 24 -24.35 -4.61 11.29
N MET A 25 -23.71 -5.50 12.04
CA MET A 25 -22.42 -5.21 12.64
C MET A 25 -21.52 -4.66 11.52
N PRO A 26 -20.75 -3.58 11.77
CA PRO A 26 -19.80 -3.09 10.78
C PRO A 26 -18.96 -4.28 10.36
N SER A 27 -18.88 -4.55 9.05
CA SER A 27 -18.10 -5.67 8.54
C SER A 27 -16.75 -5.70 9.24
N GLY A 28 -16.28 -6.87 9.73
CA GLY A 28 -15.11 -7.00 10.62
C GLY A 28 -13.79 -6.38 10.13
N HIS A 29 -13.78 -5.79 8.93
CA HIS A 29 -12.67 -5.05 8.34
C HIS A 29 -12.74 -3.52 8.55
N ILE A 30 -13.93 -2.92 8.74
CA ILE A 30 -14.05 -1.52 9.22
C ILE A 30 -13.48 -1.45 10.64
N LEU A 31 -13.71 -2.50 11.44
CA LEU A 31 -13.01 -2.68 12.71
C LEU A 31 -11.49 -2.69 12.54
N LEU A 32 -10.93 -3.27 11.48
CA LEU A 32 -9.46 -3.34 11.33
C LEU A 32 -8.81 -1.97 11.10
N ASN A 33 -9.50 -1.04 10.41
CA ASN A 33 -8.96 0.30 10.13
C ASN A 33 -9.23 1.29 11.27
N VAL A 34 -10.31 1.09 12.04
CA VAL A 34 -10.68 1.98 13.16
C VAL A 34 -10.19 1.44 14.51
N ALA A 35 -9.92 0.13 14.65
CA ALA A 35 -9.39 -0.47 15.87
C ALA A 35 -8.07 0.15 16.33
N PRO A 36 -7.10 0.48 15.45
CA PRO A 36 -5.88 1.16 15.90
C PRO A 36 -6.18 2.50 16.59
N ILE A 37 -7.18 3.24 16.11
CA ILE A 37 -7.63 4.50 16.72
C ILE A 37 -8.23 4.22 18.10
N ALA A 38 -9.17 3.28 18.21
CA ALA A 38 -9.84 2.94 19.47
C ALA A 38 -8.87 2.35 20.51
N CYS A 39 -7.94 1.50 20.09
CA CYS A 39 -6.87 0.95 20.92
C CYS A 39 -5.90 2.03 21.36
N GLY A 40 -5.49 2.93 20.45
CA GLY A 40 -4.62 4.07 20.77
C GLY A 40 -5.25 5.02 21.78
N LEU A 41 -6.53 5.39 21.60
CA LEU A 41 -7.25 6.24 22.56
C LEU A 41 -7.38 5.56 23.93
N SER A 42 -7.81 4.30 23.96
CA SER A 42 -7.94 3.53 25.20
C SER A 42 -6.61 3.40 25.94
N GLY A 43 -5.52 3.13 25.22
CA GLY A 43 -4.18 3.00 25.78
C GLY A 43 -3.63 4.32 26.34
N LEU A 44 -3.88 5.45 25.67
CA LEU A 44 -3.53 6.78 26.17
C LEU A 44 -4.29 7.13 27.46
N LEU A 45 -5.60 6.84 27.51
CA LEU A 45 -6.40 7.05 28.71
C LEU A 45 -5.94 6.17 29.87
N GLY A 46 -5.62 4.90 29.60
CA GLY A 46 -5.09 3.97 30.59
C GLY A 46 -3.74 4.42 31.15
N ALA A 47 -2.81 4.85 30.28
CA ALA A 47 -1.52 5.38 30.68
C ALA A 47 -1.67 6.66 31.51
N GLY A 48 -2.53 7.60 31.10
CA GLY A 48 -2.79 8.82 31.85
C GLY A 48 -3.38 8.56 33.23
N ARG A 49 -4.32 7.61 33.34
CA ARG A 49 -4.89 7.19 34.62
C ARG A 49 -3.83 6.58 35.53
N LEU A 50 -2.97 5.72 35.00
CA LEU A 50 -1.86 5.12 35.76
C LEU A 50 -0.92 6.19 36.31
N VAL A 51 -0.56 7.20 35.51
CA VAL A 51 0.26 8.34 35.97
C VAL A 51 -0.42 9.11 37.10
N LEU A 52 -1.73 9.34 37.03
CA LEU A 52 -2.49 10.03 38.07
C LEU A 52 -2.61 9.22 39.38
N GLU A 53 -2.72 7.89 39.28
CA GLU A 53 -2.82 6.99 40.45
C GLU A 53 -1.47 6.80 41.16
N VAL A 54 -0.38 6.73 40.39
CA VAL A 54 0.98 6.47 40.90
C VAL A 54 1.69 7.73 41.36
N GLY A 55 1.36 8.90 40.79
CA GLY A 55 2.06 10.14 41.10
C GLY A 55 3.55 10.07 40.73
N ALA A 56 4.43 10.67 41.55
CA ALA A 56 5.88 10.65 41.35
C ALA A 56 6.59 9.55 42.17
N ASP A 57 5.82 8.62 42.75
CA ASP A 57 6.30 7.73 43.81
C ASP A 57 7.02 6.49 43.26
N ASP A 58 6.74 6.09 42.01
CA ASP A 58 7.37 4.94 41.35
C ASP A 58 7.86 5.30 39.93
N PRO A 59 9.17 5.52 39.74
CA PRO A 59 9.74 5.90 38.44
C PRO A 59 9.71 4.75 37.41
N GLU A 60 9.72 3.49 37.85
CA GLU A 60 9.66 2.35 36.92
C GLU A 60 8.28 2.24 36.30
N LEU A 61 7.24 2.38 37.13
CA LEU A 61 5.86 2.33 36.69
C LEU A 61 5.50 3.54 35.81
N LEU A 62 6.05 4.71 36.11
CA LEU A 62 5.99 5.88 35.22
C LEU A 62 6.67 5.63 33.88
N GLY A 63 7.82 4.94 33.86
CA GLY A 63 8.50 4.53 32.63
C GLY A 63 7.64 3.60 31.77
N CYS A 64 7.02 2.58 32.39
CA CYS A 64 6.06 1.69 31.73
C CYS A 64 4.85 2.45 31.17
N ALA A 65 4.29 3.40 31.92
CA ALA A 65 3.18 4.25 31.48
C ALA A 65 3.58 5.10 30.27
N GLY A 66 4.78 5.68 30.28
CA GLY A 66 5.34 6.45 29.16
C GLY A 66 5.50 5.62 27.89
N LEU A 67 6.06 4.41 28.00
CA LEU A 67 6.18 3.48 26.87
C LEU A 67 4.81 3.07 26.33
N ALA A 68 3.87 2.73 27.21
CA ALA A 68 2.50 2.39 26.81
C ALA A 68 1.82 3.56 26.08
N ALA A 69 2.00 4.80 26.58
CA ALA A 69 1.49 6.00 25.92
C ALA A 69 2.13 6.20 24.54
N TRP A 70 3.43 5.98 24.40
CA TRP A 70 4.14 6.11 23.13
C TRP A 70 3.68 5.11 22.06
N PHE A 71 3.51 3.83 22.43
CA PHE A 71 2.89 2.84 21.52
C PHE A 71 1.44 3.20 21.17
N SER A 72 0.67 3.68 22.15
CA SER A 72 -0.73 4.06 21.94
C SER A 72 -0.88 5.27 21.02
N LEU A 73 -0.01 6.27 21.17
CA LEU A 73 0.07 7.42 20.28
C LEU A 73 0.41 6.98 18.85
N GLY A 74 1.36 6.05 18.70
CA GLY A 74 1.71 5.46 17.41
C GLY A 74 0.52 4.80 16.71
N LEU A 75 -0.24 3.97 17.42
CA LEU A 75 -1.43 3.33 16.87
C LEU A 75 -2.52 4.35 16.49
N LEU A 76 -2.71 5.38 17.32
CA LEU A 76 -3.66 6.44 17.04
C LEU A 76 -3.28 7.21 15.76
N CYS A 77 -2.04 7.68 15.66
CA CYS A 77 -1.55 8.42 14.50
C CYS A 77 -1.56 7.56 13.22
N ALA A 78 -1.17 6.28 13.31
CA ALA A 78 -1.21 5.35 12.18
C ALA A 78 -2.64 5.08 11.71
N GLY A 79 -3.56 4.85 12.65
CA GLY A 79 -4.98 4.68 12.36
C GLY A 79 -5.60 5.92 11.70
N LEU A 80 -5.28 7.11 12.20
CA LEU A 80 -5.69 8.37 11.58
C LEU A 80 -5.10 8.53 10.16
N ALA A 81 -3.84 8.15 9.94
CA ALA A 81 -3.24 8.19 8.61
C ALA A 81 -3.96 7.30 7.60
N ILE A 82 -4.43 6.13 8.02
CA ILE A 82 -5.22 5.20 7.20
C ILE A 82 -6.62 5.77 6.93
N VAL A 83 -7.35 6.17 7.98
CA VAL A 83 -8.75 6.61 7.86
C VAL A 83 -8.86 7.93 7.08
N LEU A 84 -7.90 8.84 7.25
CA LEU A 84 -7.88 10.12 6.56
C LEU A 84 -7.18 10.06 5.19
N ASP A 85 -6.59 8.91 4.84
CA ASP A 85 -5.71 8.73 3.67
C ASP A 85 -4.65 9.85 3.56
N ARG A 86 -3.96 10.09 4.67
CA ARG A 86 -2.94 11.15 4.81
C ARG A 86 -1.54 10.56 4.95
N PRO A 87 -0.88 10.18 3.84
CA PRO A 87 0.52 9.70 3.88
C PRO A 87 1.49 10.75 4.42
N GLY A 88 1.14 12.04 4.33
CA GLY A 88 1.92 13.14 4.88
C GLY A 88 2.14 13.06 6.40
N LEU A 89 1.33 12.30 7.14
CA LEU A 89 1.56 12.05 8.58
C LEU A 89 2.83 11.23 8.85
N TYR A 90 3.36 10.49 7.88
CA TYR A 90 4.66 9.84 8.00
C TYR A 90 5.82 10.77 7.63
N CYS A 91 5.53 11.92 7.01
CA CYS A 91 6.51 12.94 6.61
C CYS A 91 7.70 12.38 5.82
N LYS A 92 7.50 11.32 5.03
CA LYS A 92 8.57 10.73 4.21
C LYS A 92 9.07 11.77 3.21
N ARG A 93 10.38 11.98 3.22
CA ARG A 93 11.07 12.94 2.36
C ARG A 93 11.29 12.35 0.97
N ARG A 94 11.60 13.23 0.02
CA ARG A 94 11.90 12.85 -1.38
C ARG A 94 13.14 11.96 -1.50
N ASP A 95 14.10 12.08 -0.59
CA ASP A 95 15.29 11.23 -0.52
C ASP A 95 15.00 9.83 0.06
N GLY A 96 13.73 9.53 0.38
CA GLY A 96 13.29 8.26 0.93
C GLY A 96 13.46 8.13 2.43
N THR A 97 13.92 9.15 3.14
CA THR A 97 14.14 9.10 4.60
C THR A 97 12.92 9.57 5.39
N LEU A 98 12.76 9.01 6.60
CA LEU A 98 11.82 9.50 7.59
C LEU A 98 12.53 10.46 8.57
N PRO A 99 11.99 11.67 8.82
CA PRO A 99 12.57 12.58 9.78
C PRO A 99 12.45 12.03 11.21
N SER A 100 13.43 12.33 12.07
CA SER A 100 13.50 11.82 13.45
C SER A 100 12.26 12.14 14.29
N ILE A 101 11.61 13.28 14.03
CA ILE A 101 10.37 13.69 14.71
C ILE A 101 9.25 12.64 14.58
N VAL A 102 9.22 11.89 13.47
CA VAL A 102 8.22 10.83 13.23
C VAL A 102 8.35 9.72 14.27
N TRP A 103 9.57 9.44 14.75
CA TRP A 103 9.77 8.44 15.80
C TRP A 103 9.18 8.85 17.14
N LEU A 104 8.95 10.14 17.40
CA LEU A 104 8.34 10.58 18.66
C LEU A 104 6.85 10.21 18.73
N TYR A 105 6.09 10.30 17.64
CA TYR A 105 4.65 10.06 17.68
C TYR A 105 4.21 8.79 16.94
N LEU A 106 4.97 8.31 15.95
CA LEU A 106 4.71 7.07 15.20
C LEU A 106 5.68 5.94 15.55
N GLY A 107 6.73 6.19 16.34
CA GLY A 107 7.82 5.23 16.52
C GLY A 107 7.39 3.88 17.09
N GLY A 108 6.46 3.85 18.05
CA GLY A 108 5.94 2.59 18.59
C GLY A 108 5.23 1.75 17.52
N TRP A 109 4.42 2.39 16.66
CA TRP A 109 3.80 1.72 15.52
C TRP A 109 4.84 1.23 14.50
N LEU A 110 5.81 2.09 14.16
CA LEU A 110 6.86 1.74 13.21
C LEU A 110 7.69 0.55 13.71
N LEU A 111 7.96 0.46 15.01
CA LEU A 111 8.68 -0.67 15.59
C LEU A 111 7.90 -1.98 15.40
N VAL A 112 6.60 -1.98 15.72
CA VAL A 112 5.73 -3.16 15.54
C VAL A 112 5.62 -3.54 14.06
N TYR A 113 5.34 -2.57 13.20
CA TYR A 113 5.16 -2.80 11.77
C TYR A 113 6.43 -3.31 11.09
N ARG A 114 7.58 -2.68 11.38
CA ARG A 114 8.89 -3.08 10.84
C ARG A 114 9.34 -4.42 11.40
N GLY A 115 9.12 -4.67 12.69
CA GLY A 115 9.39 -5.95 13.34
C GLY A 115 8.57 -7.09 12.74
N TRP A 116 7.29 -6.86 12.46
CA TRP A 116 6.43 -7.85 11.80
C TRP A 116 6.88 -8.17 10.37
N LEU A 117 7.23 -7.14 9.58
CA LEU A 117 7.76 -7.35 8.22
C LEU A 117 9.11 -8.08 8.24
N PHE A 118 10.01 -7.72 9.16
CA PHE A 118 11.27 -8.42 9.37
C PHE A 118 11.06 -9.88 9.75
N PHE A 119 10.16 -10.16 10.70
CA PHE A 119 9.80 -11.53 11.08
C PHE A 119 9.25 -12.32 9.88
N LYS A 120 8.36 -11.72 9.09
CA LYS A 120 7.86 -12.33 7.85
C LYS A 120 8.98 -12.63 6.85
N TRP A 121 10.03 -11.81 6.79
CA TRP A 121 11.19 -12.05 5.93
C TRP A 121 12.11 -13.17 6.44
N LEU A 122 12.14 -13.43 7.75
CA LEU A 122 12.84 -14.59 8.32
C LEU A 122 12.13 -15.92 8.07
N LEU A 123 10.80 -15.92 7.93
CA LEU A 123 10.03 -17.16 7.78
C LEU A 123 10.47 -18.07 6.62
N PRO A 124 10.83 -17.55 5.42
CA PRO A 124 11.41 -18.37 4.35
C PRO A 124 12.71 -19.08 4.73
N LEU A 125 13.54 -18.50 5.62
CA LEU A 125 14.75 -19.17 6.13
C LEU A 125 14.41 -20.39 6.99
N CYS A 126 13.23 -20.35 7.63
CA CYS A 126 12.67 -21.47 8.38
C CYS A 126 11.81 -22.42 7.51
N GLY A 127 11.83 -22.28 6.18
CA GLY A 127 11.02 -23.07 5.25
C GLY A 127 9.52 -22.72 5.24
N LEU A 128 9.11 -21.64 5.93
CA LEU A 128 7.73 -21.19 6.04
C LEU A 128 7.47 -20.07 5.02
N ARG A 129 6.58 -20.30 4.06
CA ARG A 129 6.12 -19.27 3.11
C ARG A 129 4.62 -19.02 3.29
N PHE A 130 4.24 -17.76 3.47
CA PHE A 130 2.84 -17.37 3.59
C PHE A 130 2.03 -17.62 2.31
N LYS A 131 2.68 -17.52 1.15
CA LYS A 131 2.07 -17.78 -0.16
C LYS A 131 3.06 -18.50 -1.07
N ALA A 132 2.56 -19.49 -1.80
CA ALA A 132 3.31 -20.11 -2.89
C ALA A 132 3.62 -19.06 -3.97
N GLY A 133 4.84 -19.09 -4.53
CA GLY A 133 5.28 -18.12 -5.55
C GLY A 133 5.60 -16.72 -5.01
N ASP A 134 5.74 -16.54 -3.69
CA ASP A 134 6.08 -15.24 -3.09
C ASP A 134 7.58 -14.93 -3.23
N CYS A 135 8.00 -14.59 -4.43
CA CYS A 135 9.36 -14.10 -4.73
C CYS A 135 9.58 -12.68 -4.19
N GLU A 136 10.84 -12.32 -4.00
CA GLU A 136 11.24 -10.97 -3.58
C GLU A 136 10.84 -9.92 -4.61
N PHE A 137 11.14 -10.20 -5.87
CA PHE A 137 10.77 -9.40 -7.03
C PHE A 137 10.59 -10.32 -8.25
N ASP A 138 9.90 -9.83 -9.28
CA ASP A 138 9.70 -10.51 -10.56
C ASP A 138 9.89 -9.52 -11.71
N LEU A 139 10.39 -10.00 -12.86
CA LEU A 139 10.47 -9.23 -14.10
C LEU A 139 9.09 -9.25 -14.78
N VAL A 140 8.47 -8.08 -14.90
CA VAL A 140 7.12 -7.94 -15.47
C VAL A 140 7.17 -7.70 -16.98
N ALA A 141 8.12 -6.86 -17.40
CA ALA A 141 8.40 -6.52 -18.79
C ALA A 141 9.92 -6.26 -18.93
N PRO A 142 10.47 -6.18 -20.16
CA PRO A 142 11.89 -5.88 -20.34
C PRO A 142 12.30 -4.65 -19.53
N ARG A 143 13.31 -4.79 -18.65
CA ARG A 143 13.82 -3.73 -17.77
C ARG A 143 12.82 -3.19 -16.72
N LEU A 144 11.66 -3.82 -16.52
CA LEU A 144 10.66 -3.44 -15.51
C LEU A 144 10.51 -4.53 -14.44
N LEU A 145 11.03 -4.26 -13.25
CA LEU A 145 11.01 -5.15 -12.10
C LEU A 145 9.94 -4.69 -11.09
N LEU A 146 9.21 -5.65 -10.52
CA LEU A 146 8.16 -5.41 -9.51
C LEU A 146 8.42 -6.24 -8.26
N GLY A 147 8.42 -5.63 -7.07
CA GLY A 147 8.70 -6.39 -5.85
C GLY A 147 8.30 -5.76 -4.52
N ARG A 148 8.76 -6.40 -3.45
CA ARG A 148 8.65 -5.95 -2.04
C ARG A 148 9.79 -5.00 -1.67
N LEU A 149 9.79 -4.41 -0.47
CA LEU A 149 10.93 -3.63 0.00
C LEU A 149 12.17 -4.54 0.14
N LEU A 150 13.31 -4.13 -0.41
CA LEU A 150 14.58 -4.89 -0.36
C LEU A 150 15.66 -4.08 0.35
N TRP A 151 16.67 -4.77 0.89
CA TRP A 151 17.86 -4.12 1.47
C TRP A 151 18.97 -3.85 0.45
N LYS A 152 18.91 -4.53 -0.69
CA LYS A 152 19.86 -4.44 -1.80
C LYS A 152 19.08 -4.29 -3.09
N LEU A 153 19.71 -3.72 -4.11
CA LEU A 153 19.11 -3.63 -5.43
C LEU A 153 18.86 -5.03 -5.99
N PRO A 154 17.73 -5.26 -6.67
CA PRO A 154 17.48 -6.52 -7.32
C PRO A 154 18.41 -6.67 -8.52
N GLU A 155 19.04 -7.83 -8.62
CA GLU A 155 19.91 -8.20 -9.72
C GLU A 155 19.36 -9.47 -10.37
N LEU A 156 19.27 -9.46 -11.70
CA LEU A 156 18.76 -10.58 -12.48
C LEU A 156 19.65 -10.76 -13.70
N GLU A 157 20.10 -12.00 -13.94
CA GLU A 157 20.97 -12.31 -15.06
C GLU A 157 20.29 -11.96 -16.39
N GLY A 158 21.03 -11.33 -17.30
CA GLY A 158 20.51 -10.88 -18.59
C GLY A 158 19.63 -9.62 -18.54
N VAL A 159 19.45 -9.01 -17.36
CA VAL A 159 18.71 -7.76 -17.18
C VAL A 159 19.67 -6.63 -16.78
N PRO A 160 19.60 -5.44 -17.41
CA PRO A 160 20.39 -4.28 -17.00
C PRO A 160 20.21 -3.93 -15.52
N LYS A 161 21.25 -3.38 -14.89
CA LYS A 161 21.22 -2.97 -13.48
C LYS A 161 20.09 -1.98 -13.22
N VAL A 162 19.52 -2.01 -12.02
CA VAL A 162 18.51 -1.03 -11.61
C VAL A 162 19.16 0.33 -11.43
N GLU A 163 18.63 1.30 -12.18
CA GLU A 163 19.05 2.70 -12.11
C GLU A 163 17.92 3.63 -11.70
N MET A 164 16.67 3.17 -11.79
CA MET A 164 15.50 3.87 -11.27
C MET A 164 14.76 3.04 -10.23
N VAL A 165 14.40 3.65 -9.11
CA VAL A 165 13.57 3.03 -8.06
C VAL A 165 12.35 3.91 -7.81
N ILE A 166 11.16 3.31 -7.90
CA ILE A 166 9.88 3.92 -7.55
C ILE A 166 9.36 3.25 -6.28
N ASP A 167 9.33 4.03 -5.21
CA ASP A 167 8.99 3.57 -3.87
C ASP A 167 7.63 4.09 -3.44
N LEU A 168 6.69 3.18 -3.18
CA LEU A 168 5.34 3.49 -2.73
C LEU A 168 5.13 3.43 -1.21
N THR A 169 6.18 3.18 -0.43
CA THR A 169 6.10 3.09 1.04
C THR A 169 6.15 4.47 1.66
N CYS A 170 5.31 4.74 2.66
CA CYS A 170 5.47 5.91 3.52
C CYS A 170 6.00 5.53 4.91
N GLU A 171 6.00 4.24 5.26
CA GLU A 171 6.28 3.74 6.62
C GLU A 171 7.77 3.42 6.84
N TRP A 172 8.59 3.57 5.81
CA TRP A 172 9.98 3.14 5.80
C TRP A 172 10.91 4.27 5.37
N SER A 173 12.00 4.44 6.12
CA SER A 173 13.23 5.01 5.55
C SER A 173 13.82 4.00 4.58
N GLU A 174 13.97 4.41 3.33
CA GLU A 174 14.46 3.55 2.27
C GLU A 174 15.93 3.17 2.49
N PRO A 175 16.32 1.91 2.31
CA PRO A 175 17.72 1.50 2.44
C PRO A 175 18.61 2.27 1.48
N TRP A 176 19.83 2.59 1.93
CA TRP A 176 20.76 3.42 1.17
C TRP A 176 20.96 2.92 -0.26
N ALA A 177 21.14 1.60 -0.45
CA ALA A 177 21.32 0.99 -1.76
C ALA A 177 20.19 1.27 -2.76
N LEU A 178 18.94 1.43 -2.29
CA LEU A 178 17.78 1.68 -3.14
C LEU A 178 17.61 3.18 -3.45
N ARG A 179 17.96 4.05 -2.50
CA ARG A 179 17.89 5.51 -2.70
C ARG A 179 19.14 6.13 -3.34
N SER A 180 20.24 5.40 -3.43
CA SER A 180 21.49 5.83 -4.07
C SER A 180 21.56 5.51 -5.56
N VAL A 181 20.48 5.01 -6.16
CA VAL A 181 20.39 4.80 -7.61
C VAL A 181 20.36 6.14 -8.33
N ARG A 182 20.63 6.11 -9.65
CA ARG A 182 20.60 7.32 -10.51
C ARG A 182 19.30 8.11 -10.34
N ARG A 183 18.16 7.42 -10.27
CA ARG A 183 16.85 8.06 -10.15
C ARG A 183 15.95 7.36 -9.13
N TYR A 184 15.99 7.82 -7.89
CA TYR A 184 15.01 7.42 -6.88
C TYR A 184 13.77 8.31 -6.98
N ILE A 185 12.56 7.78 -6.78
CA ILE A 185 11.29 8.52 -6.74
C ILE A 185 10.43 7.98 -5.60
N ALA A 186 10.14 8.84 -4.61
CA ALA A 186 9.21 8.52 -3.54
C ALA A 186 7.77 8.94 -3.91
N VAL A 187 6.84 7.98 -3.87
CA VAL A 187 5.39 8.19 -4.05
C VAL A 187 4.68 7.65 -2.81
N PRO A 188 4.73 8.36 -1.67
CA PRO A 188 4.28 7.81 -0.39
C PRO A 188 2.78 7.51 -0.40
N VAL A 189 2.43 6.25 -0.17
CA VAL A 189 1.06 5.75 -0.03
C VAL A 189 0.98 4.96 1.27
N VAL A 190 -0.04 5.21 2.08
CA VAL A 190 -0.26 4.49 3.34
C VAL A 190 -0.56 3.01 3.06
N ASP A 191 0.00 2.11 3.86
CA ASP A 191 -0.32 0.69 3.75
C ASP A 191 -1.82 0.49 3.94
N THR A 192 -2.37 -0.48 3.20
CA THR A 192 -3.82 -0.71 3.07
C THR A 192 -4.61 0.32 2.25
N THR A 193 -4.01 1.43 1.81
CA THR A 193 -4.61 2.37 0.83
C THR A 193 -4.00 2.21 -0.57
N ARG A 194 -4.42 3.06 -1.51
CA ARG A 194 -4.02 3.01 -2.92
C ARG A 194 -3.45 4.35 -3.36
N PRO A 195 -2.50 4.37 -4.32
CA PRO A 195 -2.13 5.61 -4.97
C PRO A 195 -3.35 6.21 -5.68
N THR A 196 -3.43 7.54 -5.70
CA THR A 196 -4.40 8.25 -6.53
C THR A 196 -4.12 8.02 -8.02
N VAL A 197 -5.10 8.31 -8.88
CA VAL A 197 -4.90 8.29 -10.34
C VAL A 197 -3.72 9.17 -10.74
N LYS A 198 -3.62 10.38 -10.17
CA LYS A 198 -2.54 11.33 -10.42
C LYS A 198 -1.16 10.78 -10.03
N GLN A 199 -1.03 10.24 -8.81
CA GLN A 199 0.22 9.62 -8.34
C GLN A 199 0.62 8.42 -9.19
N THR A 200 -0.34 7.57 -9.54
CA THR A 200 -0.10 6.39 -10.39
C THR A 200 0.36 6.81 -11.78
N ALA A 201 -0.33 7.78 -12.38
CA ALA A 201 0.00 8.29 -13.70
C ALA A 201 1.38 8.97 -13.70
N PHE A 202 1.69 9.78 -12.69
CA PHE A 202 3.01 10.38 -12.52
C PHE A 202 4.11 9.32 -12.45
N ALA A 203 4.01 8.37 -11.53
CA ALA A 203 5.01 7.32 -11.36
C ALA A 203 5.21 6.50 -12.63
N ALA A 204 4.11 6.13 -13.29
CA ALA A 204 4.14 5.37 -14.53
C ALA A 204 4.82 6.15 -15.67
N ARG A 205 4.51 7.44 -15.85
CA ARG A 205 5.18 8.27 -16.86
C ARG A 205 6.68 8.37 -16.64
N GLN A 206 7.10 8.54 -15.39
CA GLN A 206 8.52 8.60 -15.03
C GLN A 206 9.25 7.31 -15.44
N ALA A 207 8.65 6.16 -15.13
CA ALA A 207 9.18 4.87 -15.58
C ALA A 207 9.20 4.74 -17.11
N VAL A 208 8.11 5.11 -17.80
CA VAL A 208 8.04 5.02 -19.27
C VAL A 208 9.08 5.92 -19.94
N ARG A 209 9.23 7.17 -19.50
CA ARG A 209 10.27 8.09 -20.00
C ARG A 209 11.66 7.49 -19.84
N PHE A 210 11.95 6.91 -18.66
CA PHE A 210 13.21 6.26 -18.38
C PHE A 210 13.45 5.03 -19.28
N LEU A 211 12.44 4.18 -19.45
CA LEU A 211 12.52 2.96 -20.26
C LEU A 211 12.66 3.23 -21.76
N ARG A 212 12.15 4.37 -22.25
CA ARG A 212 12.31 4.80 -23.66
C ARG A 212 13.77 5.02 -24.06
N ASN A 213 14.66 5.34 -23.12
CA ASN A 213 16.09 5.38 -23.39
C ASN A 213 16.63 3.93 -23.41
N PRO A 214 17.13 3.42 -24.55
CA PRO A 214 17.65 2.06 -24.66
C PRO A 214 18.96 1.85 -23.88
N HIS A 215 19.68 2.92 -23.56
CA HIS A 215 20.94 2.88 -22.81
C HIS A 215 20.75 2.97 -21.29
N ALA A 216 19.56 3.35 -20.83
CA ALA A 216 19.29 3.42 -19.40
C ALA A 216 19.20 2.01 -18.78
N GLY A 217 19.38 1.92 -17.47
CA GLY A 217 19.21 0.69 -16.72
C GLY A 217 17.76 0.20 -16.62
N SER A 218 17.48 -0.58 -15.59
CA SER A 218 16.14 -1.08 -15.27
C SER A 218 15.41 -0.20 -14.25
N VAL A 219 14.08 -0.25 -14.28
CA VAL A 219 13.18 0.37 -13.31
C VAL A 219 12.72 -0.67 -12.31
N TYR A 220 12.82 -0.35 -11.02
CA TYR A 220 12.28 -1.15 -9.94
C TYR A 220 11.11 -0.44 -9.26
N VAL A 221 9.92 -1.04 -9.32
CA VAL A 221 8.73 -0.52 -8.65
C VAL A 221 8.40 -1.40 -7.44
N HIS A 222 8.36 -0.81 -6.25
CA HIS A 222 8.11 -1.58 -5.03
C HIS A 222 7.21 -0.89 -4.02
N CYS A 223 6.71 -1.70 -3.10
CA CYS A 223 6.07 -1.26 -1.86
C CYS A 223 6.47 -2.25 -0.75
N ALA A 224 5.84 -2.22 0.43
CA ALA A 224 6.24 -3.10 1.53
C ALA A 224 6.22 -4.61 1.16
N ASN A 225 5.18 -5.07 0.45
CA ASN A 225 5.00 -6.49 0.08
C ASN A 225 5.04 -6.76 -1.43
N GLY A 226 4.90 -5.72 -2.26
CA GLY A 226 4.84 -5.89 -3.71
C GLY A 226 3.55 -6.50 -4.25
N TYR A 227 2.41 -6.33 -3.57
CA TYR A 227 1.15 -6.99 -3.96
C TYR A 227 0.13 -6.07 -4.62
N GLY A 228 -0.06 -4.84 -4.13
CA GLY A 228 -1.16 -3.96 -4.55
C GLY A 228 -0.66 -2.63 -5.09
N ARG A 229 -0.16 -1.78 -4.18
CA ARG A 229 0.33 -0.41 -4.49
C ARG A 229 1.31 -0.38 -5.67
N SER A 230 2.40 -1.14 -5.60
CA SER A 230 3.39 -1.19 -6.69
C SER A 230 2.88 -1.91 -7.95
N ALA A 231 2.00 -2.91 -7.78
CA ALA A 231 1.43 -3.65 -8.90
C ALA A 231 0.54 -2.77 -9.79
N VAL A 232 -0.21 -1.82 -9.23
CA VAL A 232 -1.04 -0.89 -10.04
C VAL A 232 -0.20 0.12 -10.81
N VAL A 233 0.93 0.57 -10.24
CA VAL A 233 1.88 1.42 -10.95
C VAL A 233 2.53 0.65 -12.10
N ALA A 234 3.02 -0.57 -11.85
CA ALA A 234 3.61 -1.40 -12.90
C ALA A 234 2.58 -1.73 -14.02
N ALA A 235 1.31 -1.99 -13.67
CA ALA A 235 0.25 -2.15 -14.66
C ALA A 235 0.02 -0.86 -15.49
N ALA A 236 0.08 0.31 -14.85
CA ALA A 236 -0.04 1.58 -15.55
C ALA A 236 1.15 1.85 -16.49
N VAL A 237 2.36 1.42 -16.14
CA VAL A 237 3.53 1.47 -17.04
C VAL A 237 3.25 0.68 -18.31
N LEU A 238 2.77 -0.56 -18.21
CA LEU A 238 2.44 -1.40 -19.36
C LEU A 238 1.35 -0.80 -20.27
N LEU A 239 0.43 -0.01 -19.71
CA LEU A 239 -0.57 0.69 -20.51
C LEU A 239 0.04 1.88 -21.24
N MET A 240 0.87 2.67 -20.55
CA MET A 240 1.46 3.90 -21.07
C MET A 240 2.60 3.64 -22.07
N ASP A 241 3.35 2.54 -21.92
CA ASP A 241 4.38 2.14 -22.89
C ASP A 241 3.81 1.42 -24.13
N GLY A 242 2.52 1.09 -24.13
CA GLY A 242 1.84 0.42 -25.23
C GLY A 242 1.97 -1.10 -25.24
N SER A 243 2.62 -1.71 -24.24
CA SER A 243 2.73 -3.18 -24.09
C SER A 243 1.37 -3.84 -23.84
N CYS A 244 0.41 -3.11 -23.29
CA CYS A 244 -0.95 -3.55 -23.06
C CYS A 244 -1.93 -2.48 -23.54
N ARG A 245 -3.00 -2.90 -24.23
CA ARG A 245 -4.02 -1.99 -24.78
C ARG A 245 -5.16 -1.72 -23.82
N THR A 246 -5.37 -2.61 -22.85
CA THR A 246 -6.51 -2.52 -21.92
C THR A 246 -6.10 -2.76 -20.47
N PRO A 247 -6.78 -2.14 -19.49
CA PRO A 247 -6.54 -2.39 -18.07
C PRO A 247 -6.56 -3.87 -17.67
N ARG A 248 -7.45 -4.66 -18.31
CA ARG A 248 -7.57 -6.10 -18.04
C ARG A 248 -6.35 -6.87 -18.53
N GLU A 249 -5.82 -6.51 -19.69
CA GLU A 249 -4.59 -7.09 -20.24
C GLU A 249 -3.39 -6.77 -19.34
N ALA A 250 -3.23 -5.52 -18.92
CA ALA A 250 -2.17 -5.11 -17.99
C ALA A 250 -2.26 -5.86 -16.66
N LYS A 251 -3.47 -6.01 -16.10
CA LYS A 251 -3.69 -6.83 -14.91
C LYS A 251 -3.29 -8.29 -15.14
N ALA A 252 -3.68 -8.89 -16.26
CA ALA A 252 -3.35 -10.27 -16.58
C ALA A 252 -1.83 -10.48 -16.72
N ALA A 253 -1.13 -9.53 -17.36
CA ALA A 253 0.33 -9.55 -17.47
C ALA A 253 1.01 -9.52 -16.10
N ILE A 254 0.56 -8.61 -15.21
CA ILE A 254 1.08 -8.50 -13.84
C ILE A 254 0.85 -9.77 -13.03
N VAL A 255 -0.37 -10.32 -13.07
CA VAL A 255 -0.70 -11.55 -12.31
C VAL A 255 0.05 -12.76 -12.87
N LYS A 256 0.29 -12.80 -14.18
CA LYS A 256 1.10 -13.85 -14.82
C LYS A 256 2.55 -13.79 -14.36
N ALA A 257 3.15 -12.60 -14.34
CA ALA A 257 4.53 -12.41 -13.90
C ALA A 257 4.68 -12.60 -12.38
N ARG A 258 3.71 -12.11 -11.61
CA ARG A 258 3.72 -12.13 -10.13
C ARG A 258 2.37 -12.61 -9.60
N PRO A 259 2.17 -13.93 -9.39
CA PRO A 259 0.89 -14.50 -8.95
C PRO A 259 0.37 -14.00 -7.60
N VAL A 260 1.26 -13.46 -6.75
CA VAL A 260 0.91 -12.85 -5.46
C VAL A 260 0.28 -11.45 -5.59
N ALA A 261 0.37 -10.81 -6.77
CA ALA A 261 -0.21 -9.51 -7.03
C ALA A 261 -1.75 -9.54 -6.93
N THR A 262 -2.31 -8.54 -6.25
CA THR A 262 -3.74 -8.47 -5.93
C THR A 262 -4.35 -7.18 -6.47
N LEU A 263 -4.53 -7.12 -7.80
CA LEU A 263 -5.24 -6.03 -8.47
C LEU A 263 -6.75 -6.25 -8.40
N ARG A 264 -7.36 -5.62 -7.39
CA ARG A 264 -8.79 -5.73 -7.08
C ARG A 264 -9.65 -4.94 -8.09
N GLU A 265 -10.74 -5.56 -8.53
CA GLU A 265 -11.72 -4.98 -9.47
C GLU A 265 -13.00 -4.49 -8.80
N ARG A 266 -13.28 -4.98 -7.58
CA ARG A 266 -14.48 -4.60 -6.83
C ARG A 266 -14.10 -3.76 -5.64
N GLN A 267 -14.81 -2.66 -5.49
CA GLN A 267 -14.74 -1.84 -4.30
C GLN A 267 -15.17 -2.70 -3.13
N GLN A 268 -14.23 -3.01 -2.25
CA GLN A 268 -14.58 -3.73 -1.05
C GLN A 268 -15.15 -2.70 -0.09
N LYS A 269 -16.40 -2.87 0.37
CA LYS A 269 -16.98 -2.10 1.51
C LYS A 269 -16.13 -2.15 2.80
N LYS A 270 -15.06 -2.93 2.76
CA LYS A 270 -14.17 -3.36 3.83
C LYS A 270 -12.94 -2.47 3.98
N THR A 271 -12.62 -1.68 2.95
CA THR A 271 -11.46 -0.80 2.90
C THR A 271 -11.97 0.63 2.72
N CYS A 272 -11.37 1.60 3.41
CA CYS A 272 -11.69 3.03 3.29
C CYS A 272 -11.33 3.63 1.91
N GLU A 273 -11.16 2.80 0.89
CA GLU A 273 -10.72 3.18 -0.43
C GLU A 273 -11.90 3.82 -1.19
N ALA A 274 -11.67 4.94 -1.87
CA ALA A 274 -12.69 5.58 -2.70
C ALA A 274 -12.77 4.99 -4.14
N ILE A 275 -11.69 4.35 -4.59
CA ILE A 275 -11.52 3.87 -5.98
C ILE A 275 -10.73 2.55 -6.00
N THR A 276 -11.04 1.66 -6.94
CA THR A 276 -10.38 0.38 -7.21
C THR A 276 -9.11 0.50 -8.04
N HIS A 277 -8.27 -0.55 -8.04
CA HIS A 277 -7.10 -0.57 -8.92
C HIS A 277 -7.51 -0.54 -10.39
N MET A 278 -8.63 -1.17 -10.75
CA MET A 278 -9.12 -1.17 -12.13
C MET A 278 -9.64 0.20 -12.56
N GLU A 279 -10.41 0.88 -11.71
CA GLU A 279 -10.89 2.25 -12.00
C GLU A 279 -9.71 3.23 -12.15
N ILE A 280 -8.61 3.05 -11.39
CA ILE A 280 -7.37 3.81 -11.60
C ILE A 280 -6.80 3.55 -13.01
N LEU A 281 -6.67 2.29 -13.40
CA LEU A 281 -6.13 1.91 -14.71
C LEU A 281 -7.04 2.34 -15.87
N GLU A 282 -8.36 2.29 -15.67
CA GLU A 282 -9.35 2.76 -16.63
C GLU A 282 -9.26 4.27 -16.81
N ALA A 283 -9.14 5.03 -15.72
CA ALA A 283 -8.93 6.48 -15.80
C ALA A 283 -7.61 6.84 -16.51
N ILE A 284 -6.55 6.06 -16.30
CA ILE A 284 -5.28 6.23 -17.02
C ILE A 284 -5.43 5.93 -18.50
N ALA A 285 -6.07 4.81 -18.85
CA ALA A 285 -6.30 4.42 -20.25
C ALA A 285 -7.17 5.45 -21.01
N GLN A 286 -8.10 6.10 -20.33
CA GLN A 286 -8.97 7.14 -20.91
C GLN A 286 -8.30 8.52 -20.96
N GLY A 287 -7.40 8.84 -20.02
CA GLY A 287 -6.87 10.19 -19.83
C GLY A 287 -5.88 10.66 -20.92
N GLY A 288 -5.21 9.74 -21.63
CA GLY A 288 -4.17 10.09 -22.61
C GLY A 288 -2.97 10.86 -22.00
N ASP A 289 -1.89 11.02 -22.77
CA ASP A 289 -0.67 11.70 -22.27
C ASP A 289 -0.87 13.21 -21.99
N ALA A 290 -1.78 13.85 -22.73
CA ALA A 290 -2.00 15.30 -22.66
C ALA A 290 -2.65 15.77 -21.34
N ASN A 291 -3.58 14.98 -20.78
CA ASN A 291 -4.38 15.38 -19.61
C ASN A 291 -3.61 15.34 -18.28
N TRP A 292 -2.40 14.79 -18.28
CA TRP A 292 -1.58 14.66 -17.08
C TRP A 292 -0.26 15.45 -17.15
N SER A 293 -0.06 16.26 -18.18
CA SER A 293 1.12 17.13 -18.33
C SER A 293 1.23 18.19 -17.22
N GLU A 294 0.10 18.72 -16.73
CA GLU A 294 0.05 19.70 -15.63
C GLU A 294 0.46 19.14 -14.25
N THR A 295 0.64 17.82 -14.12
CA THR A 295 0.88 17.17 -12.81
C THR A 295 2.34 17.12 -12.36
N GLU A 296 3.30 17.60 -13.16
CA GLU A 296 4.71 17.74 -12.71
C GLU A 296 4.86 18.72 -11.53
N SER A 297 3.97 19.73 -11.46
CA SER A 297 3.89 20.69 -10.35
C SER A 297 3.42 20.10 -9.01
N PHE A 298 2.78 18.92 -9.00
CA PHE A 298 2.14 18.36 -7.80
C PHE A 298 3.12 17.60 -6.89
N LEU A 299 4.21 17.07 -7.46
CA LEU A 299 5.28 16.44 -6.70
C LEU A 299 6.61 17.18 -6.81
N ASP A 300 6.72 18.17 -7.70
CA ASP A 300 7.88 19.05 -7.87
C ASP A 300 9.18 18.23 -7.90
N TYR A 301 9.14 17.18 -8.72
CA TYR A 301 10.33 16.64 -9.35
C TYR A 301 10.58 17.58 -10.52
N SER A 302 11.44 18.58 -10.35
CA SER A 302 12.10 19.14 -11.52
C SER A 302 12.88 17.99 -12.14
N ASP A 303 12.64 17.75 -13.43
CA ASP A 303 13.66 17.13 -14.26
C ASP A 303 14.83 18.13 -14.22
N ASP A 304 15.70 18.02 -13.22
CA ASP A 304 17.05 18.54 -13.36
C ASP A 304 17.65 17.65 -14.46
N GLU A 305 17.42 18.08 -15.71
CA GLU A 305 18.13 17.60 -16.86
C GLU A 305 19.61 17.79 -16.51
N ASP A 306 20.27 16.68 -16.18
CA ASP A 306 21.70 16.53 -16.41
C ASP A 306 21.88 16.75 -17.92
N ASP A 307 21.98 18.03 -18.28
CA ASP A 307 22.45 18.48 -19.59
C ASP A 307 23.82 17.85 -19.75
N ASP A 308 23.89 16.84 -20.62
CA ASP A 308 25.12 16.31 -21.18
C ASP A 308 25.81 17.45 -21.94
N SER A 309 26.44 18.36 -21.19
CA SER A 309 27.32 19.40 -21.68
C SER A 309 28.72 19.22 -21.12
N ASP A 310 29.24 18.00 -21.15
CA ASP A 310 30.69 17.78 -21.28
C ASP A 310 31.00 17.63 -22.78
N GLN A 311 30.95 18.78 -23.46
CA GLN A 311 31.77 19.04 -24.63
C GLN A 311 33.18 19.42 -24.14
N SER A 312 34.13 18.48 -24.22
CA SER A 312 35.51 18.67 -24.75
C SER A 312 36.43 17.52 -24.36
#